data_AF-A0AAW3JUZ7-F1
#
_entry.id   AF-A0AAW3JUZ7-F1
#
_cell.length_a   1.000
_cell.length_b   1.000
_cell.length_c   1.000
_cell.angle_alpha   90.00
_cell.angle_beta   90.00
_cell.angle_gamma   90.00
#
_symmetry.space_group_name_H-M   'P 1'
#
loop_
_entity.id
_entity.type
_entity.pdbx_description
1 polymer ?
#
loop_
_entity_poly.entity_id
_entity_poly.type
_entity_poly.pdbx_seq_one_letter_code
_entity_poly.pdbx_strand_id
1 'polypeptide(L)'
;MKNYQEFMDYVKENVADYLPEKFEQAEITVHQMVKNNDVVLDGLNIHDPDSNLSPNIYLNPLYEQYENGRDLDEIVAEVADTYVENMGSALARDFQLNVEDIRNFEAVKDNIFPKLVNLEKNGGRLEHVPYTQKEDLAVTYHIKMTGDSRTLGSLMITDAMLEGYGVNKEELHGLAMDNMGRLFPPTFQSLQEMMIELFADEFSRREGMPLEEAKECAKEMVPTGGPELYCLSNECKINGAACIIDDNIQKMIAEKVGGDYFVLPSSVHEVLIMPKSEDMDPKELRNMVQDVNATQVAEGEILSNQVYEYDAKTHKLSICAPGKELKQEQGKNISQEPAMGVMEEKTAYETKTQEQVHEPIKHSGRSR
;
A
#
# COMPACT_ATOMS: atom_id res chain seq x y z
N MET A 1 11.18 -3.84 30.71
CA MET A 1 10.25 -3.33 29.68
C MET A 1 8.84 -3.71 30.10
N LYS A 2 7.88 -2.84 29.82
CA LYS A 2 6.44 -3.16 29.86
C LYS A 2 6.14 -4.23 28.82
N ASN A 3 5.14 -5.07 29.07
CA ASN A 3 4.56 -5.91 28.00
C ASN A 3 3.70 -5.06 27.05
N TYR A 4 3.26 -5.63 25.93
CA TYR A 4 2.54 -4.87 24.90
C TYR A 4 1.26 -4.17 25.42
N GLN A 5 0.45 -4.84 26.25
CA GLN A 5 -0.74 -4.21 26.84
C GLN A 5 -0.36 -3.07 27.78
N GLU A 6 0.62 -3.30 28.67
CA GLU A 6 1.13 -2.26 29.59
C GLU A 6 1.77 -1.06 28.87
N PHE A 7 2.27 -1.26 27.65
CA PHE A 7 2.77 -0.22 26.76
C PHE A 7 1.62 0.57 26.14
N MET A 8 0.63 -0.09 25.55
CA MET A 8 -0.54 0.57 24.97
C MET A 8 -1.30 1.39 26.02
N ASP A 9 -1.52 0.83 27.21
CA ASP A 9 -2.16 1.51 28.32
C ASP A 9 -1.35 2.75 28.74
N TYR A 10 -0.01 2.66 28.79
CA TYR A 10 0.84 3.81 29.12
C TYR A 10 0.79 4.92 28.07
N VAL A 11 0.91 4.59 26.78
CA VAL A 11 0.81 5.59 25.70
C VAL A 11 -0.55 6.29 25.77
N LYS A 12 -1.64 5.51 25.91
CA LYS A 12 -3.00 6.02 26.05
C LYS A 12 -3.18 6.95 27.25
N GLU A 13 -2.65 6.57 28.42
CA GLU A 13 -2.78 7.35 29.66
C GLU A 13 -1.95 8.64 29.65
N ASN A 14 -0.79 8.66 28.97
CA ASN A 14 0.18 9.76 29.06
C ASN A 14 0.17 10.71 27.86
N VAL A 15 -0.30 10.30 26.67
CA VAL A 15 -0.29 11.16 25.46
C VAL A 15 -1.02 12.49 25.66
N ALA A 16 -2.06 12.51 26.49
CA ALA A 16 -2.80 13.73 26.85
C ALA A 16 -1.94 14.85 27.45
N ASP A 17 -0.85 14.52 28.15
CA ASP A 17 0.05 15.51 28.76
C ASP A 17 1.04 16.13 27.74
N TYR A 18 1.07 15.59 26.52
CA TYR A 18 1.92 16.05 25.41
C TYR A 18 1.10 16.71 24.29
N LEU A 19 -0.24 16.66 24.34
CA LEU A 19 -1.10 17.35 23.38
C LEU A 19 -1.26 18.85 23.71
N PRO A 20 -1.38 19.72 22.69
CA PRO A 20 -1.77 21.12 22.89
C PRO A 20 -3.14 21.29 23.55
N GLU A 21 -3.33 22.37 24.33
CA GLU A 21 -4.55 22.66 25.12
C GLU A 21 -5.87 22.56 24.34
N LYS A 22 -5.87 22.83 23.03
CA LYS A 22 -7.08 22.69 22.19
C LYS A 22 -7.65 21.27 22.16
N PHE A 23 -6.83 20.25 22.47
CA PHE A 23 -7.24 18.85 22.54
C PHE A 23 -7.52 18.37 23.98
N GLU A 24 -7.66 19.27 24.97
CA GLU A 24 -7.95 18.91 26.37
C GLU A 24 -9.25 18.09 26.52
N GLN A 25 -10.22 18.30 25.62
CA GLN A 25 -11.50 17.56 25.58
C GLN A 25 -11.48 16.35 24.64
N ALA A 26 -10.34 16.00 24.04
CA ALA A 26 -10.26 14.90 23.09
C ALA A 26 -10.43 13.54 23.77
N GLU A 27 -11.21 12.64 23.16
CA GLU A 27 -11.36 11.27 23.63
C GLU A 27 -10.24 10.39 23.06
N ILE A 28 -9.43 9.80 23.94
CA ILE A 28 -8.31 8.95 23.56
C ILE A 28 -8.71 7.47 23.70
N THR A 29 -8.71 6.75 22.59
CA THR A 29 -9.11 5.34 22.50
C THR A 29 -8.05 4.51 21.79
N VAL A 30 -8.10 3.19 21.96
CA VAL A 30 -7.27 2.24 21.21
C VAL A 30 -8.20 1.20 20.59
N HIS A 31 -8.08 1.00 19.29
CA HIS A 31 -8.96 0.14 18.50
C HIS A 31 -8.16 -0.73 17.52
N GLN A 32 -8.56 -1.98 17.37
CA GLN A 32 -7.96 -2.88 16.39
C GLN A 32 -8.51 -2.60 14.99
N MET A 33 -7.60 -2.55 14.02
CA MET A 33 -7.91 -2.36 12.61
C MET A 33 -7.28 -3.45 11.75
N VAL A 34 -8.12 -4.08 10.93
CA VAL A 34 -7.70 -5.07 9.92
C VAL A 34 -7.24 -4.35 8.65
N LYS A 35 -6.00 -4.59 8.23
CA LYS A 35 -5.40 -4.04 7.00
C LYS A 35 -5.43 -5.07 5.86
N ASN A 36 -4.60 -4.89 4.83
CA ASN A 36 -4.50 -5.88 3.76
C ASN A 36 -3.81 -7.15 4.29
N ASN A 37 -4.15 -8.29 3.72
CA ASN A 37 -3.73 -9.62 4.16
C ASN A 37 -4.13 -9.94 5.61
N ASP A 38 -5.31 -9.43 6.03
CA ASP A 38 -5.90 -9.59 7.37
C ASP A 38 -4.98 -9.19 8.56
N VAL A 39 -3.91 -8.42 8.29
CA VAL A 39 -2.97 -7.91 9.32
C VAL A 39 -3.72 -7.01 10.30
N VAL A 40 -3.70 -7.38 11.58
CA VAL A 40 -4.34 -6.61 12.67
C VAL A 40 -3.31 -5.66 13.29
N LEU A 41 -3.67 -4.39 13.40
CA LEU A 41 -2.88 -3.35 14.09
C LEU A 41 -3.74 -2.65 15.14
N ASP A 42 -3.13 -2.30 16.27
CA ASP A 42 -3.78 -1.54 17.34
C ASP A 42 -3.52 -0.05 17.10
N GLY A 43 -4.54 0.67 16.65
CA GLY A 43 -4.50 2.10 16.39
C GLY A 43 -4.93 2.89 17.62
N LEU A 44 -4.08 3.81 18.08
CA LEU A 44 -4.46 4.90 18.97
C LEU A 44 -5.26 5.93 18.17
N ASN A 45 -6.47 6.23 18.62
CA ASN A 45 -7.30 7.29 18.08
C ASN A 45 -7.44 8.41 19.11
N ILE A 46 -7.35 9.67 18.64
CA ILE A 46 -7.52 10.86 19.47
C ILE A 46 -8.63 11.68 18.81
N HIS A 47 -9.84 11.55 19.32
CA HIS A 47 -11.04 12.16 18.71
C HIS A 47 -11.28 13.55 19.31
N ASP A 48 -11.06 14.58 18.50
CA ASP A 48 -11.44 15.96 18.80
C ASP A 48 -12.97 16.14 18.53
N PRO A 49 -13.79 16.48 19.55
CA PRO A 49 -15.25 16.63 19.37
C PRO A 49 -15.68 17.68 18.35
N ASP A 50 -14.80 18.65 18.03
CA ASP A 50 -15.07 19.68 17.02
C ASP A 50 -14.67 19.22 15.59
N SER A 51 -14.19 17.97 15.42
CA SER A 51 -13.68 17.41 14.16
C SER A 51 -14.28 16.05 13.79
N ASN A 52 -14.70 15.90 12.53
CA ASN A 52 -15.06 14.61 11.94
C ASN A 52 -13.84 13.79 11.44
N LEU A 53 -12.63 14.34 11.56
CA LEU A 53 -11.37 13.70 11.17
C LEU A 53 -10.53 13.41 12.42
N SER A 54 -10.02 12.19 12.52
CA SER A 54 -9.06 11.77 13.54
C SER A 54 -8.11 10.71 12.96
N PRO A 55 -6.81 11.03 12.77
CA PRO A 55 -5.80 10.07 12.34
C PRO A 55 -5.56 8.97 13.39
N ASN A 56 -5.47 7.71 12.96
CA ASN A 56 -5.03 6.60 13.80
C ASN A 56 -3.51 6.43 13.74
N ILE A 57 -2.90 6.27 14.91
CA ILE A 57 -1.46 6.02 15.07
C ILE A 57 -1.26 4.58 15.51
N TYR A 58 -0.61 3.76 14.69
CA TYR A 58 -0.40 2.35 14.98
C TYR A 58 0.66 2.15 16.07
N LEU A 59 0.28 1.43 17.13
CA LEU A 59 1.13 1.21 18.31
C LEU A 59 2.11 0.04 18.13
N ASN A 60 1.85 -0.89 17.21
CA ASN A 60 2.68 -2.07 17.00
C ASN A 60 4.14 -1.70 16.59
N PRO A 61 4.40 -0.83 15.59
CA PRO A 61 5.78 -0.45 15.22
C PRO A 61 6.49 0.38 16.30
N LEU A 62 5.72 1.14 17.10
CA LEU A 62 6.27 1.91 18.22
C LEU A 62 6.69 0.99 19.38
N TYR A 63 5.95 -0.10 19.60
CA TYR A 63 6.33 -1.12 20.58
C TYR A 63 7.58 -1.89 20.15
N GLU A 64 7.75 -2.21 18.86
CA GLU A 64 9.00 -2.79 18.36
C GLU A 64 10.20 -1.86 18.63
N GLN A 65 10.04 -0.55 18.48
CA GLN A 65 11.10 0.41 18.83
C GLN A 65 11.39 0.46 20.35
N TYR A 66 10.34 0.35 21.18
CA TYR A 66 10.48 0.24 22.63
C TYR A 66 11.23 -1.04 23.05
N GLU A 67 10.93 -2.19 22.43
CA GLU A 67 11.65 -3.45 22.65
C GLU A 67 13.12 -3.38 22.20
N ASN A 68 13.41 -2.57 21.18
CA ASN A 68 14.78 -2.23 20.74
C ASN A 68 15.47 -1.15 21.60
N GLY A 69 14.85 -0.74 22.72
CA GLY A 69 15.48 0.08 23.76
C GLY A 69 15.25 1.58 23.65
N ARG A 70 14.32 2.04 22.80
CA ARG A 70 13.88 3.45 22.77
C ARG A 70 13.15 3.81 24.06
N ASP A 71 13.27 5.07 24.51
CA ASP A 71 12.58 5.52 25.71
C ASP A 71 11.07 5.64 25.51
N LEU A 72 10.32 5.40 26.59
CA LEU A 72 8.87 5.35 26.55
C LEU A 72 8.23 6.75 26.51
N ASP A 73 8.80 7.73 27.20
CA ASP A 73 8.29 9.11 27.19
C ASP A 73 8.64 9.81 25.87
N GLU A 74 9.76 9.44 25.22
CA GLU A 74 10.09 9.85 23.85
C GLU A 74 9.08 9.31 22.82
N ILE A 75 8.59 8.08 23.00
CA ILE A 75 7.52 7.51 22.14
C ILE A 75 6.21 8.25 22.37
N VAL A 76 5.83 8.54 23.62
CA VAL A 76 4.60 9.29 23.92
C VAL A 76 4.64 10.71 23.32
N ALA A 77 5.80 11.37 23.36
CA ALA A 77 5.99 12.67 22.71
C ALA A 77 5.81 12.59 21.18
N GLU A 78 6.49 11.65 20.50
CA GLU A 78 6.35 11.47 19.05
C GLU A 78 4.92 11.16 18.64
N VAL A 79 4.16 10.37 19.42
CA VAL A 79 2.74 10.10 19.14
C VAL A 79 1.92 11.38 19.16
N ALA A 80 2.15 12.28 20.12
CA ALA A 80 1.46 13.57 20.18
C ALA A 80 1.88 14.49 19.02
N ASP A 81 3.18 14.61 18.73
CA ASP A 81 3.68 15.41 17.61
C ASP A 81 3.14 14.89 16.26
N THR A 82 3.22 13.58 16.03
CA THR A 82 2.68 12.91 14.83
C THR A 82 1.18 13.15 14.67
N TYR A 83 0.40 13.13 15.76
CA TYR A 83 -1.02 13.45 15.72
C TYR A 83 -1.25 14.91 15.31
N VAL A 84 -0.52 15.85 15.91
CA VAL A 84 -0.63 17.29 15.61
C VAL A 84 -0.26 17.57 14.15
N GLU A 85 0.83 16.98 13.65
CA GLU A 85 1.29 17.11 12.26
C GLU A 85 0.31 16.49 11.26
N ASN A 86 -0.18 15.28 11.51
CA ASN A 86 -1.17 14.62 10.67
C ASN A 86 -2.50 15.39 10.67
N MET A 87 -2.94 15.91 11.81
CA MET A 87 -4.18 16.67 11.91
C MET A 87 -4.07 18.02 11.19
N GLY A 88 -2.95 18.73 11.34
CA GLY A 88 -2.65 19.95 10.59
C GLY A 88 -2.58 19.70 9.08
N SER A 89 -1.96 18.60 8.68
CA SER A 89 -1.90 18.16 7.28
C SER A 89 -3.27 17.81 6.73
N ALA A 90 -4.07 17.00 7.44
CA ALA A 90 -5.42 16.59 7.06
C ALA A 90 -6.36 17.78 6.82
N LEU A 91 -6.32 18.79 7.70
CA LEU A 91 -7.09 20.04 7.54
C LEU A 91 -6.64 20.90 6.34
N ALA A 92 -5.42 20.67 5.84
CA ALA A 92 -4.88 21.32 4.65
C ALA A 92 -5.01 20.46 3.37
N ARG A 93 -5.51 19.22 3.46
CA ARG A 93 -5.72 18.35 2.29
C ARG A 93 -6.88 18.86 1.46
N ASP A 94 -6.68 18.86 0.14
CA ASP A 94 -7.79 19.04 -0.80
C ASP A 94 -8.63 17.75 -0.85
N PHE A 95 -9.88 17.86 -0.41
CA PHE A 95 -10.86 16.78 -0.45
C PHE A 95 -11.64 16.87 -1.77
N GLN A 96 -11.50 15.85 -2.61
CA GLN A 96 -12.19 15.76 -3.89
C GLN A 96 -13.68 15.42 -3.73
N LEU A 97 -14.06 14.88 -2.57
CA LEU A 97 -15.43 14.56 -2.17
C LEU A 97 -15.64 14.87 -0.68
N ASN A 98 -16.82 15.36 -0.31
CA ASN A 98 -17.18 15.49 1.11
C ASN A 98 -17.68 14.14 1.65
N VAL A 99 -17.62 13.96 2.97
CA VAL A 99 -18.14 12.77 3.64
C VAL A 99 -19.65 12.57 3.39
N GLU A 100 -20.40 13.65 3.23
CA GLU A 100 -21.83 13.61 2.90
C GLU A 100 -22.11 13.02 1.50
N ASP A 101 -21.21 13.26 0.54
CA ASP A 101 -21.35 12.82 -0.85
C ASP A 101 -21.20 11.30 -1.01
N ILE A 102 -20.55 10.62 -0.05
CA ILE A 102 -20.26 9.17 -0.06
C ILE A 102 -21.52 8.32 -0.32
N ARG A 103 -22.69 8.77 0.14
CA ARG A 103 -23.96 8.05 -0.02
C ARG A 103 -24.62 8.26 -1.38
N ASN A 104 -24.14 9.19 -2.20
CA ASN A 104 -24.69 9.51 -3.50
C ASN A 104 -23.82 8.91 -4.61
N PHE A 105 -24.29 7.82 -5.23
CA PHE A 105 -23.58 7.15 -6.32
C PHE A 105 -23.17 8.11 -7.45
N GLU A 106 -24.05 9.02 -7.85
CA GLU A 106 -23.80 9.97 -8.94
C GLU A 106 -22.69 10.98 -8.61
N ALA A 107 -22.41 11.25 -7.32
CA ALA A 107 -21.31 12.11 -6.90
C ALA A 107 -19.97 11.35 -6.83
N VAL A 108 -19.99 10.08 -6.42
CA VAL A 108 -18.77 9.29 -6.20
C VAL A 108 -18.30 8.49 -7.40
N LYS A 109 -19.18 8.19 -8.37
CA LYS A 109 -18.91 7.24 -9.47
C LYS A 109 -17.63 7.53 -10.26
N ASP A 110 -17.31 8.80 -10.50
CA ASP A 110 -16.12 9.23 -11.24
C ASP A 110 -14.83 9.21 -10.38
N ASN A 111 -14.93 8.79 -9.12
CA ASN A 111 -13.82 8.62 -8.19
C ASN A 111 -13.66 7.16 -7.72
N ILE A 112 -14.45 6.23 -8.25
CA ILE A 112 -14.34 4.79 -7.96
C ILE A 112 -13.17 4.20 -8.76
N PHE A 113 -12.28 3.44 -8.10
CA PHE A 113 -11.13 2.78 -8.71
C PHE A 113 -10.87 1.38 -8.11
N PRO A 114 -10.17 0.49 -8.81
CA PRO A 114 -9.87 -0.86 -8.33
C PRO A 114 -8.60 -0.86 -7.45
N LYS A 115 -8.56 -1.81 -6.51
CA LYS A 115 -7.32 -2.28 -5.88
C LYS A 115 -7.23 -3.79 -5.98
N LEU A 116 -6.02 -4.28 -6.18
CA LEU A 116 -5.73 -5.70 -6.33
C LEU A 116 -5.12 -6.21 -5.01
N VAL A 117 -5.72 -7.25 -4.44
CA VAL A 117 -5.27 -7.89 -3.18
C VAL A 117 -5.26 -9.41 -3.31
N ASN A 118 -4.58 -10.10 -2.41
CA ASN A 118 -4.65 -11.56 -2.35
C ASN A 118 -6.04 -12.02 -1.88
N LEU A 119 -6.65 -13.00 -2.56
CA LEU A 119 -7.99 -13.50 -2.19
C LEU A 119 -7.96 -14.27 -0.86
N GLU A 120 -7.04 -15.21 -0.70
CA GLU A 120 -6.98 -16.10 0.47
C GLU A 120 -6.58 -15.33 1.74
N LYS A 121 -5.53 -14.49 1.64
CA LYS A 121 -5.05 -13.72 2.80
C LYS A 121 -6.00 -12.60 3.26
N ASN A 122 -7.01 -12.22 2.48
CA ASN A 122 -8.01 -11.21 2.87
C ASN A 122 -9.39 -11.85 3.15
N GLY A 123 -9.44 -13.13 3.49
CA GLY A 123 -10.69 -13.87 3.67
C GLY A 123 -11.65 -13.21 4.66
N GLY A 124 -11.15 -12.70 5.79
CA GLY A 124 -11.98 -11.98 6.77
C GLY A 124 -12.39 -10.59 6.26
N ARG A 125 -11.45 -9.85 5.66
CA ARG A 125 -11.74 -8.51 5.12
C ARG A 125 -12.70 -8.50 3.92
N LEU A 126 -12.82 -9.60 3.18
CA LEU A 126 -13.67 -9.73 1.99
C LEU A 126 -15.09 -10.24 2.27
N GLU A 127 -15.45 -10.55 3.52
CA GLU A 127 -16.75 -11.14 3.89
C GLU A 127 -17.97 -10.27 3.50
N HIS A 128 -17.81 -8.94 3.51
CA HIS A 128 -18.88 -7.95 3.27
C HIS A 128 -18.47 -6.89 2.22
N VAL A 129 -17.61 -7.27 1.27
CA VAL A 129 -17.01 -6.39 0.28
C VAL A 129 -17.22 -6.98 -1.13
N PRO A 130 -17.78 -6.22 -2.09
CA PRO A 130 -17.90 -6.70 -3.45
C PRO A 130 -16.52 -6.81 -4.11
N TYR A 131 -16.21 -7.99 -4.65
CA TYR A 131 -14.98 -8.23 -5.41
C TYR A 131 -15.19 -9.08 -6.67
N THR A 132 -14.32 -8.86 -7.66
CA THR A 132 -14.14 -9.74 -8.82
C THR A 132 -12.89 -10.58 -8.62
N GLN A 133 -13.04 -11.90 -8.70
CA GLN A 133 -11.92 -12.84 -8.57
C GLN A 133 -11.13 -12.93 -9.88
N LYS A 134 -9.80 -12.94 -9.79
CA LYS A 134 -8.86 -13.22 -10.89
C LYS A 134 -7.80 -14.19 -10.37
N GLU A 135 -7.92 -15.47 -10.73
CA GLU A 135 -7.08 -16.55 -10.19
C GLU A 135 -7.14 -16.58 -8.64
N ASP A 136 -6.02 -16.38 -7.93
CA ASP A 136 -5.88 -16.26 -6.47
C ASP A 136 -5.94 -14.79 -5.96
N LEU A 137 -6.30 -13.84 -6.82
CA LEU A 137 -6.42 -12.41 -6.50
C LEU A 137 -7.89 -11.96 -6.46
N ALA A 138 -8.14 -10.91 -5.69
CA ALA A 138 -9.41 -10.21 -5.61
C ALA A 138 -9.24 -8.75 -6.05
N VAL A 139 -10.11 -8.31 -6.97
CA VAL A 139 -10.27 -6.91 -7.37
C VAL A 139 -11.34 -6.29 -6.48
N THR A 140 -10.94 -5.39 -5.58
CA THR A 140 -11.84 -4.64 -4.68
C THR A 140 -12.03 -3.21 -5.16
N TYR A 141 -13.13 -2.57 -4.78
CA TYR A 141 -13.50 -1.24 -5.28
C TYR A 141 -13.43 -0.18 -4.19
N HIS A 142 -12.82 0.97 -4.51
CA HIS A 142 -12.55 2.05 -3.56
C HIS A 142 -12.93 3.40 -4.16
N ILE A 143 -13.47 4.30 -3.35
CA ILE A 143 -13.74 5.71 -3.70
C ILE A 143 -12.52 6.53 -3.31
N LYS A 144 -11.96 7.33 -4.22
CA LYS A 144 -10.90 8.31 -3.90
C LYS A 144 -11.51 9.53 -3.19
N MET A 145 -11.04 9.83 -1.98
CA MET A 145 -11.53 10.94 -1.15
C MET A 145 -10.61 12.16 -1.23
N THR A 146 -9.31 11.93 -1.19
CA THR A 146 -8.25 12.95 -1.21
C THR A 146 -6.95 12.32 -1.71
N GLY A 147 -5.93 13.13 -1.95
CA GLY A 147 -4.59 12.68 -2.33
C GLY A 147 -4.14 13.22 -3.67
N ASP A 148 -2.82 13.32 -3.75
CA ASP A 148 -2.02 13.92 -4.81
C ASP A 148 -1.18 12.85 -5.52
N SER A 149 0.01 13.21 -6.01
CA SER A 149 0.95 12.28 -6.65
C SER A 149 1.72 11.38 -5.68
N ARG A 150 1.58 11.54 -4.35
CA ARG A 150 2.32 10.75 -3.34
C ARG A 150 1.46 10.19 -2.21
N THR A 151 0.21 10.62 -2.09
CA THR A 151 -0.70 10.23 -1.01
C THR A 151 -2.05 9.78 -1.56
N LEU A 152 -2.75 8.91 -0.84
CA LEU A 152 -4.04 8.40 -1.28
C LEU A 152 -5.00 8.20 -0.11
N GLY A 153 -6.02 9.05 -0.06
CA GLY A 153 -7.20 8.84 0.76
C GLY A 153 -8.28 8.10 0.01
N SER A 154 -8.79 7.01 0.57
CA SER A 154 -9.80 6.21 -0.12
C SER A 154 -10.66 5.37 0.80
N LEU A 155 -11.95 5.29 0.50
CA LEU A 155 -12.91 4.43 1.17
C LEU A 155 -13.16 3.14 0.38
N MET A 156 -13.06 1.98 1.03
CA MET A 156 -13.51 0.70 0.47
C MET A 156 -15.04 0.66 0.37
N ILE A 157 -15.56 0.30 -0.80
CA ILE A 157 -17.00 0.08 -1.01
C ILE A 157 -17.37 -1.27 -0.36
N THR A 158 -18.47 -1.28 0.40
CA THR A 158 -19.03 -2.49 1.04
C THR A 158 -20.30 -2.95 0.33
N ASP A 159 -20.78 -4.16 0.60
CA ASP A 159 -22.03 -4.66 0.01
C ASP A 159 -23.24 -3.78 0.36
N ALA A 160 -23.28 -3.21 1.58
CA ALA A 160 -24.31 -2.27 2.00
C ALA A 160 -24.26 -0.94 1.23
N MET A 161 -23.07 -0.48 0.82
CA MET A 161 -22.92 0.68 -0.06
C MET A 161 -23.37 0.35 -1.48
N LEU A 162 -23.01 -0.83 -2.01
CA LEU A 162 -23.43 -1.31 -3.32
C LEU A 162 -24.97 -1.39 -3.42
N GLU A 163 -25.62 -2.00 -2.42
CA GLU A 163 -27.09 -2.05 -2.34
C GLU A 163 -27.71 -0.64 -2.28
N GLY A 164 -27.13 0.26 -1.47
CA GLY A 164 -27.56 1.65 -1.38
C GLY A 164 -27.40 2.46 -2.66
N TYR A 165 -26.41 2.14 -3.49
CA TYR A 165 -26.20 2.73 -4.82
C TYR A 165 -27.15 2.17 -5.89
N GLY A 166 -27.68 0.95 -5.69
CA GLY A 166 -28.59 0.30 -6.64
C GLY A 166 -27.92 -0.16 -7.95
N VAL A 167 -26.60 -0.34 -7.94
CA VAL A 167 -25.82 -0.86 -9.09
C VAL A 167 -25.35 -2.29 -8.82
N ASN A 168 -25.10 -3.07 -9.87
CA ASN A 168 -24.54 -4.41 -9.71
C ASN A 168 -23.00 -4.42 -9.71
N LYS A 169 -22.42 -5.58 -9.41
CA LYS A 169 -20.97 -5.74 -9.24
C LYS A 169 -20.22 -5.60 -10.57
N GLU A 170 -20.83 -6.05 -11.66
CA GLU A 170 -20.25 -6.01 -13.00
C GLU A 170 -20.20 -4.56 -13.53
N GLU A 171 -21.24 -3.76 -13.27
CA GLU A 171 -21.28 -2.32 -13.49
C GLU A 171 -20.21 -1.59 -12.66
N LEU A 172 -20.11 -1.91 -11.37
CA LEU A 172 -19.10 -1.34 -10.48
C LEU A 172 -17.68 -1.68 -10.94
N HIS A 173 -17.45 -2.91 -11.42
CA HIS A 173 -16.16 -3.34 -11.94
C HIS A 173 -15.77 -2.57 -13.21
N GLY A 174 -16.66 -2.48 -14.20
CA GLY A 174 -16.41 -1.75 -15.44
C GLY A 174 -16.08 -0.28 -15.18
N LEU A 175 -16.92 0.39 -14.38
CA LEU A 175 -16.72 1.78 -13.96
C LEU A 175 -15.36 1.99 -13.27
N ALA A 176 -14.99 1.11 -12.34
CA ALA A 176 -13.71 1.20 -11.65
C ALA A 176 -12.53 1.08 -12.63
N MET A 177 -12.59 0.11 -13.56
CA MET A 177 -11.54 -0.08 -14.57
C MET A 177 -11.42 1.11 -15.52
N ASP A 178 -12.54 1.64 -16.03
CA ASP A 178 -12.57 2.84 -16.89
C ASP A 178 -11.97 4.07 -16.20
N ASN A 179 -12.24 4.23 -14.90
CA ASN A 179 -11.68 5.30 -14.09
C ASN A 179 -10.19 5.12 -13.75
N MET A 180 -9.70 3.88 -13.67
CA MET A 180 -8.34 3.57 -13.22
C MET A 180 -7.29 4.35 -14.00
N GLY A 181 -7.32 4.28 -15.35
CA GLY A 181 -6.35 4.96 -16.21
C GLY A 181 -6.43 6.49 -16.17
N ARG A 182 -7.56 7.06 -15.74
CA ARG A 182 -7.74 8.52 -15.57
C ARG A 182 -7.31 9.01 -14.19
N LEU A 183 -7.62 8.25 -13.14
CA LEU A 183 -7.31 8.61 -11.75
C LEU A 183 -5.87 8.29 -11.37
N PHE A 184 -5.30 7.23 -11.97
CA PHE A 184 -3.98 6.69 -11.70
C PHE A 184 -3.34 6.19 -13.02
N PRO A 185 -2.83 7.11 -13.87
CA PRO A 185 -2.24 6.73 -15.15
C PRO A 185 -1.14 5.66 -14.98
N PRO A 186 -1.12 4.60 -15.81
CA PRO A 186 -0.18 3.51 -15.67
C PRO A 186 1.23 3.91 -16.12
N THR A 187 2.24 3.46 -15.37
CA THR A 187 3.67 3.61 -15.71
C THR A 187 4.25 2.23 -15.99
N PHE A 188 4.88 2.06 -17.14
CA PHE A 188 5.61 0.84 -17.52
C PHE A 188 7.03 1.22 -17.98
N GLN A 189 8.05 0.85 -17.19
CA GLN A 189 9.44 1.31 -17.37
C GLN A 189 10.43 0.17 -17.16
N SER A 190 11.54 0.15 -17.90
CA SER A 190 12.62 -0.83 -17.65
C SER A 190 13.30 -0.55 -16.31
N LEU A 191 13.60 -1.59 -15.53
CA LEU A 191 14.42 -1.45 -14.31
C LEU A 191 15.81 -0.88 -14.65
N GLN A 192 16.35 -1.22 -15.82
CA GLN A 192 17.64 -0.69 -16.28
C GLN A 192 17.57 0.81 -16.55
N GLU A 193 16.52 1.27 -17.23
CA GLU A 193 16.30 2.70 -17.51
C GLU A 193 16.12 3.49 -16.21
N MET A 194 15.33 2.98 -15.26
CA MET A 194 15.15 3.64 -13.96
C MET A 194 16.45 3.72 -13.14
N MET A 195 17.31 2.70 -13.17
CA MET A 195 18.64 2.78 -12.54
C MET A 195 19.54 3.83 -13.21
N ILE A 196 19.50 3.95 -14.54
CA ILE A 196 20.23 4.99 -15.28
C ILE A 196 19.74 6.38 -14.87
N GLU A 197 18.42 6.59 -14.78
CA GLU A 197 17.82 7.86 -14.36
C GLU A 197 18.21 8.25 -12.93
N LEU A 198 18.17 7.30 -11.99
CA LEU A 198 18.54 7.51 -10.59
C LEU A 198 20.01 7.92 -10.44
N PHE A 199 20.94 7.19 -11.07
CA PHE A 199 22.36 7.55 -11.01
C PHE A 199 22.66 8.87 -11.73
N ALA A 200 21.99 9.14 -12.87
CA ALA A 200 22.19 10.40 -13.60
C ALA A 200 21.73 11.63 -12.79
N ASP A 201 20.63 11.54 -12.05
CA ASP A 201 20.17 12.59 -11.13
C ASP A 201 21.15 12.79 -9.96
N GLU A 202 21.70 11.70 -9.39
CA GLU A 202 22.73 11.80 -8.34
C GLU A 202 24.01 12.50 -8.86
N PHE A 203 24.54 12.08 -10.02
CA PHE A 203 25.72 12.70 -10.64
C PHE A 203 25.48 14.17 -10.98
N SER A 204 24.33 14.49 -11.58
CA SER A 204 23.99 15.87 -11.95
C SER A 204 23.94 16.79 -10.72
N ARG A 205 23.35 16.32 -9.61
CA ARG A 205 23.28 17.07 -8.33
C ARG A 205 24.63 17.17 -7.63
N ARG A 206 25.41 16.08 -7.57
CA ARG A 206 26.65 16.00 -6.80
C ARG A 206 27.84 16.67 -7.48
N GLU A 207 27.91 16.57 -8.80
CA GLU A 207 29.07 16.98 -9.60
C GLU A 207 28.77 18.17 -10.53
N GLY A 208 27.52 18.66 -10.53
CA GLY A 208 27.08 19.80 -11.36
C GLY A 208 27.04 19.49 -12.86
N MET A 209 27.05 18.19 -13.21
CA MET A 209 27.13 17.69 -14.58
C MET A 209 25.79 17.88 -15.32
N PRO A 210 25.79 18.24 -16.61
CA PRO A 210 24.57 18.22 -17.43
C PRO A 210 23.91 16.84 -17.43
N LEU A 211 22.58 16.78 -17.31
CA LEU A 211 21.86 15.50 -17.14
C LEU A 211 22.13 14.48 -18.25
N GLU A 212 22.30 14.93 -19.50
CA GLU A 212 22.61 14.02 -20.61
C GLU A 212 24.04 13.46 -20.55
N GLU A 213 25.01 14.22 -20.05
CA GLU A 213 26.37 13.71 -19.79
C GLU A 213 26.33 12.71 -18.61
N ALA A 214 25.58 13.04 -17.56
CA ALA A 214 25.39 12.17 -16.40
C ALA A 214 24.70 10.84 -16.75
N LYS A 215 23.78 10.82 -17.73
CA LYS A 215 23.17 9.59 -18.26
C LYS A 215 24.16 8.69 -18.98
N GLU A 216 25.09 9.24 -19.76
CA GLU A 216 26.13 8.42 -20.40
C GLU A 216 27.07 7.79 -19.35
N CYS A 217 27.47 8.56 -18.32
CA CYS A 217 28.24 8.01 -17.20
C CYS A 217 27.45 6.93 -16.42
N ALA A 218 26.15 7.14 -16.18
CA ALA A 218 25.30 6.17 -15.50
C ALA A 218 25.15 4.84 -16.27
N LYS A 219 25.08 4.88 -17.61
CA LYS A 219 25.04 3.67 -18.46
C LYS A 219 26.27 2.78 -18.30
N GLU A 220 27.45 3.35 -18.06
CA GLU A 220 28.68 2.58 -17.82
C GLU A 220 28.70 1.89 -16.44
N MET A 221 27.91 2.39 -15.48
CA MET A 221 27.81 1.83 -14.12
C MET A 221 26.71 0.80 -13.95
N VAL A 222 25.61 0.91 -14.71
CA VAL A 222 24.51 -0.06 -14.64
C VAL A 222 24.95 -1.39 -15.27
N PRO A 223 24.88 -2.53 -14.54
CA PRO A 223 25.30 -3.82 -15.06
C PRO A 223 24.57 -4.20 -16.36
N THR A 224 25.34 -4.66 -17.35
CA THR A 224 24.80 -5.18 -18.61
C THR A 224 24.80 -6.72 -18.58
N GLY A 225 23.76 -7.33 -19.18
CA GLY A 225 23.61 -8.80 -19.24
C GLY A 225 22.83 -9.45 -18.10
N GLY A 226 22.12 -8.67 -17.27
CA GLY A 226 21.07 -9.19 -16.38
C GLY A 226 19.78 -9.56 -17.14
N PRO A 227 18.80 -10.19 -16.47
CA PRO A 227 17.49 -10.44 -17.07
C PRO A 227 16.78 -9.12 -17.40
N GLU A 228 16.07 -9.09 -18.52
CA GLU A 228 15.29 -7.93 -18.92
C GLU A 228 14.04 -7.83 -18.03
N LEU A 229 14.01 -6.81 -17.18
CA LEU A 229 12.95 -6.60 -16.19
C LEU A 229 12.32 -5.23 -16.35
N TYR A 230 11.01 -5.19 -16.26
CA TYR A 230 10.20 -3.98 -16.30
C TYR A 230 9.35 -3.87 -15.03
N CYS A 231 9.08 -2.65 -14.58
CA CYS A 231 8.13 -2.37 -13.51
C CYS A 231 6.83 -1.83 -14.10
N LEU A 232 5.70 -2.45 -13.74
CA LEU A 232 4.36 -1.93 -13.97
C LEU A 232 3.80 -1.38 -12.65
N SER A 233 3.45 -0.11 -12.64
CA SER A 233 2.81 0.60 -11.53
C SER A 233 1.93 1.72 -12.08
N ASN A 234 1.59 2.72 -11.26
CA ASN A 234 0.95 3.97 -11.68
C ASN A 234 1.80 5.20 -11.30
N GLU A 235 1.43 6.39 -11.78
CA GLU A 235 2.15 7.64 -11.50
C GLU A 235 2.24 7.97 -10.00
N CYS A 236 1.26 7.56 -9.19
CA CYS A 236 1.25 7.74 -7.74
C CYS A 236 2.10 6.71 -6.98
N LYS A 237 2.60 5.66 -7.65
CA LYS A 237 3.29 4.48 -7.05
C LYS A 237 2.50 3.85 -5.89
N ILE A 238 1.17 3.91 -5.94
CA ILE A 238 0.27 3.45 -4.88
C ILE A 238 -0.84 2.56 -5.46
N ASN A 239 -0.90 1.31 -4.99
CA ASN A 239 -1.80 0.25 -5.50
C ASN A 239 -1.68 -0.02 -7.02
N GLY A 240 -0.54 0.32 -7.64
CA GLY A 240 -0.31 0.24 -9.09
C GLY A 240 -0.26 -1.17 -9.67
N ALA A 241 -0.17 -2.21 -8.84
CA ALA A 241 -0.29 -3.60 -9.31
C ALA A 241 -1.65 -3.86 -9.97
N ALA A 242 -2.70 -3.10 -9.61
CA ALA A 242 -4.01 -3.17 -10.28
C ALA A 242 -3.97 -2.86 -11.78
N CYS A 243 -2.90 -2.26 -12.31
CA CYS A 243 -2.76 -2.07 -13.76
C CYS A 243 -2.65 -3.40 -14.53
N ILE A 244 -2.23 -4.52 -13.90
CA ILE A 244 -2.03 -5.79 -14.62
C ILE A 244 -3.34 -6.50 -15.02
N ILE A 245 -4.47 -6.16 -14.38
CA ILE A 245 -5.78 -6.74 -14.70
C ILE A 245 -6.49 -6.06 -15.88
N ASP A 246 -5.93 -4.98 -16.43
CA ASP A 246 -6.45 -4.31 -17.64
C ASP A 246 -5.95 -5.02 -18.91
N ASP A 247 -6.87 -5.47 -19.75
CA ASP A 247 -6.58 -6.24 -20.96
C ASP A 247 -5.89 -5.42 -22.08
N ASN A 248 -5.98 -4.09 -22.05
CA ASN A 248 -5.26 -3.21 -22.97
C ASN A 248 -3.82 -3.00 -22.49
N ILE A 249 -3.62 -2.84 -21.18
CA ILE A 249 -2.28 -2.80 -20.58
C ILE A 249 -1.55 -4.12 -20.81
N GLN A 250 -2.21 -5.26 -20.61
CA GLN A 250 -1.64 -6.59 -20.90
C GLN A 250 -1.16 -6.71 -22.37
N LYS A 251 -1.94 -6.21 -23.33
CA LYS A 251 -1.55 -6.22 -24.76
C LYS A 251 -0.41 -5.25 -25.07
N MET A 252 -0.45 -4.03 -24.52
CA MET A 252 0.63 -3.04 -24.67
C MET A 252 1.95 -3.58 -24.14
N ILE A 253 1.93 -4.26 -22.99
CA ILE A 253 3.11 -4.95 -22.44
C ILE A 253 3.59 -6.03 -23.42
N ALA A 254 2.70 -6.90 -23.91
CA ALA A 254 3.06 -7.96 -24.85
C ALA A 254 3.70 -7.43 -26.14
N GLU A 255 3.18 -6.33 -26.68
CA GLU A 255 3.76 -5.64 -27.85
C GLU A 255 5.15 -5.04 -27.54
N LYS A 256 5.32 -4.46 -26.35
CA LYS A 256 6.58 -3.83 -25.91
C LYS A 256 7.68 -4.85 -25.59
N VAL A 257 7.34 -6.00 -25.00
CA VAL A 257 8.29 -7.10 -24.68
C VAL A 257 8.45 -8.11 -25.82
N GLY A 258 7.63 -8.01 -26.88
CA GLY A 258 7.74 -8.85 -28.08
C GLY A 258 7.08 -10.23 -28.00
N GLY A 259 6.20 -10.49 -27.03
CA GLY A 259 5.47 -11.76 -26.92
C GLY A 259 4.93 -12.06 -25.52
N ASP A 260 5.00 -13.34 -25.15
CA ASP A 260 4.60 -13.84 -23.82
C ASP A 260 5.54 -13.31 -22.72
N TYR A 261 4.99 -13.09 -21.53
CA TYR A 261 5.76 -12.64 -20.37
C TYR A 261 5.32 -13.30 -19.06
N PHE A 262 6.19 -13.25 -18.06
CA PHE A 262 5.90 -13.57 -16.67
C PHE A 262 5.57 -12.30 -15.88
N VAL A 263 4.74 -12.44 -14.85
CA VAL A 263 4.42 -11.42 -13.85
C VAL A 263 4.85 -11.92 -12.47
N LEU A 264 5.59 -11.09 -11.75
CA LEU A 264 6.08 -11.32 -10.40
C LEU A 264 5.45 -10.26 -9.47
N PRO A 265 4.30 -10.56 -8.83
CA PRO A 265 3.53 -9.60 -8.04
C PRO A 265 3.83 -9.75 -6.55
N SER A 266 5.06 -9.40 -6.18
CA SER A 266 5.46 -9.36 -4.76
C SER A 266 4.73 -8.26 -3.97
N SER A 267 4.28 -7.19 -4.64
CA SER A 267 3.75 -5.98 -4.01
C SER A 267 2.36 -5.62 -4.56
N VAL A 268 1.50 -5.01 -3.74
CA VAL A 268 0.26 -4.37 -4.22
C VAL A 268 0.52 -3.04 -4.94
N HIS A 269 1.70 -2.44 -4.76
CA HIS A 269 2.07 -1.15 -5.34
C HIS A 269 2.62 -1.24 -6.77
N GLU A 270 3.26 -2.36 -7.11
CA GLU A 270 3.80 -2.63 -8.44
C GLU A 270 3.94 -4.13 -8.70
N VAL A 271 4.01 -4.51 -9.97
CA VAL A 271 4.42 -5.86 -10.38
C VAL A 271 5.64 -5.79 -11.30
N LEU A 272 6.56 -6.74 -11.16
CA LEU A 272 7.64 -6.88 -12.11
C LEU A 272 7.19 -7.76 -13.28
N ILE A 273 7.55 -7.33 -14.49
CA ILE A 273 7.28 -8.02 -15.75
C ILE A 273 8.60 -8.46 -16.35
N MET A 274 8.64 -9.70 -16.85
CA MET A 274 9.83 -10.29 -17.46
C MET A 274 9.44 -11.02 -18.75
N PRO A 275 10.07 -10.74 -19.91
CA PRO A 275 9.81 -11.50 -21.13
C PRO A 275 10.09 -12.99 -20.91
N LYS A 276 9.28 -13.89 -21.47
CA LYS A 276 9.58 -15.34 -21.37
C LYS A 276 10.81 -15.71 -22.20
N SER A 277 11.73 -16.45 -21.62
CA SER A 277 12.77 -17.20 -22.35
C SER A 277 12.62 -18.71 -22.10
N GLU A 278 13.18 -19.53 -23.00
CA GLU A 278 13.11 -21.00 -22.89
C GLU A 278 13.91 -21.56 -21.70
N ASP A 279 14.88 -20.79 -21.19
CA ASP A 279 15.79 -21.20 -20.11
C ASP A 279 15.25 -20.90 -18.69
N MET A 280 14.10 -20.24 -18.54
CA MET A 280 13.52 -19.87 -17.24
C MET A 280 12.55 -20.93 -16.69
N ASP A 281 12.86 -21.49 -15.51
CA ASP A 281 11.92 -22.33 -14.76
C ASP A 281 10.95 -21.45 -13.92
N PRO A 282 9.62 -21.50 -14.15
CA PRO A 282 8.64 -20.81 -13.32
C PRO A 282 8.70 -21.18 -11.82
N LYS A 283 9.30 -22.33 -11.47
CA LYS A 283 9.55 -22.71 -10.08
C LYS A 283 10.64 -21.86 -9.43
N GLU A 284 11.72 -21.56 -10.13
CA GLU A 284 12.79 -20.69 -9.61
C GLU A 284 12.27 -19.27 -9.40
N LEU A 285 11.49 -18.75 -10.36
CA LEU A 285 10.81 -17.46 -10.23
C LEU A 285 9.84 -17.42 -9.05
N ARG A 286 9.09 -18.51 -8.82
CA ARG A 286 8.19 -18.64 -7.66
C ARG A 286 8.97 -18.61 -6.34
N ASN A 287 10.11 -19.30 -6.26
CA ASN A 287 10.97 -19.24 -5.08
C ASN A 287 11.48 -17.81 -4.85
N MET A 288 11.95 -17.11 -5.90
CA MET A 288 12.40 -15.71 -5.79
C MET A 288 11.31 -14.77 -5.26
N VAL A 289 10.07 -14.89 -5.78
CA VAL A 289 8.92 -14.12 -5.27
C VAL A 289 8.66 -14.42 -3.80
N GLN A 290 8.72 -15.69 -3.39
CA GLN A 290 8.53 -16.10 -2.00
C GLN A 290 9.64 -15.59 -1.06
N ASP A 291 10.90 -15.64 -1.48
CA ASP A 291 12.05 -15.15 -0.71
C ASP A 291 11.99 -13.63 -0.54
N VAL A 292 11.61 -12.88 -1.59
CA VAL A 292 11.37 -11.43 -1.52
C VAL A 292 10.21 -11.11 -0.58
N ASN A 293 9.07 -11.79 -0.72
CA ASN A 293 7.89 -11.59 0.11
C ASN A 293 8.16 -11.91 1.59
N ALA A 294 9.02 -12.90 1.88
CA ALA A 294 9.35 -13.31 3.25
C ALA A 294 10.42 -12.44 3.92
N THR A 295 11.16 -11.60 3.18
CA THR A 295 12.33 -10.87 3.74
C THR A 295 12.36 -9.37 3.46
N GLN A 296 11.70 -8.88 2.41
CA GLN A 296 11.79 -7.49 1.94
C GLN A 296 10.44 -6.75 1.89
N VAL A 297 9.30 -7.45 1.96
CA VAL A 297 7.96 -6.86 1.81
C VAL A 297 7.18 -7.00 3.12
N ALA A 298 6.59 -5.90 3.60
CA ALA A 298 5.72 -5.92 4.76
C ALA A 298 4.50 -6.82 4.50
N GLU A 299 4.03 -7.56 5.50
CA GLU A 299 2.96 -8.55 5.31
C GLU A 299 1.69 -7.93 4.70
N GLY A 300 1.34 -6.72 5.11
CA GLY A 300 0.21 -5.95 4.58
C GLY A 300 0.41 -5.38 3.16
N GLU A 301 1.56 -5.57 2.53
CA GLU A 301 1.86 -5.06 1.18
C GLU A 301 2.11 -6.19 0.16
N ILE A 302 2.25 -7.44 0.61
CA ILE A 302 2.39 -8.62 -0.25
C ILE A 302 1.13 -8.82 -1.11
N LEU A 303 1.29 -9.03 -2.43
CA LEU A 303 0.18 -9.33 -3.34
C LEU A 303 0.00 -10.83 -3.62
N SER A 304 1.01 -11.55 -4.11
CA SER A 304 0.96 -13.03 -4.15
C SER A 304 2.34 -13.69 -4.06
N ASN A 305 2.33 -14.95 -3.62
CA ASN A 305 3.45 -15.89 -3.64
C ASN A 305 3.52 -16.71 -4.95
N GLN A 306 2.68 -16.39 -5.93
CA GLN A 306 2.62 -17.03 -7.24
C GLN A 306 3.29 -16.20 -8.33
N VAL A 307 3.75 -16.88 -9.38
CA VAL A 307 4.14 -16.26 -10.65
C VAL A 307 3.03 -16.51 -11.65
N TYR A 308 2.71 -15.50 -12.46
CA TYR A 308 1.70 -15.57 -13.50
C TYR A 308 2.39 -15.51 -14.85
N GLU A 309 1.73 -16.04 -15.86
CA GLU A 309 2.12 -15.93 -17.25
C GLU A 309 0.99 -15.29 -18.06
N TYR A 310 1.38 -14.43 -18.98
CA TYR A 310 0.52 -13.97 -20.06
C TYR A 310 0.90 -14.69 -21.35
N ASP A 311 -0.10 -15.29 -22.01
CA ASP A 311 0.02 -15.88 -23.35
C ASP A 311 -0.51 -14.86 -24.38
N ALA A 312 0.36 -14.40 -25.27
CA ALA A 312 0.06 -13.33 -26.22
C ALA A 312 -0.80 -13.77 -27.41
N LYS A 313 -1.02 -15.09 -27.59
CA LYS A 313 -1.86 -15.65 -28.66
C LYS A 313 -3.31 -15.80 -28.22
N THR A 314 -3.53 -16.07 -26.94
CA THR A 314 -4.84 -16.28 -26.31
C THR A 314 -5.32 -15.08 -25.51
N HIS A 315 -4.45 -14.09 -25.28
CA HIS A 315 -4.69 -12.90 -24.45
C HIS A 315 -5.14 -13.27 -23.03
N LYS A 316 -4.48 -14.28 -22.44
CA LYS A 316 -4.83 -14.79 -21.12
C LYS A 316 -3.66 -14.64 -20.15
N LEU A 317 -3.91 -13.91 -19.06
CA LEU A 317 -3.14 -13.97 -17.82
C LEU A 317 -3.65 -15.12 -16.93
N SER A 318 -2.76 -16.00 -16.47
CA SER A 318 -3.06 -17.02 -15.45
C SER A 318 -1.83 -17.43 -14.63
N ILE A 319 -2.02 -18.06 -13.47
CA ILE A 319 -0.92 -18.59 -12.65
C ILE A 319 -0.11 -19.62 -13.46
N CYS A 320 1.22 -19.50 -13.42
CA CYS A 320 2.12 -20.49 -14.00
C CYS A 320 1.86 -21.87 -13.38
N ALA A 321 1.49 -22.85 -14.20
CA ALA A 321 1.24 -24.20 -13.75
C ALA A 321 2.43 -24.73 -12.93
N PRO A 322 2.21 -25.47 -11.82
CA PRO A 322 3.31 -26.06 -11.08
C PRO A 322 4.09 -27.00 -11.99
N GLY A 323 5.33 -26.62 -12.30
CA GLY A 323 6.28 -27.46 -13.05
C GLY A 323 6.37 -28.82 -12.36
N LYS A 324 6.24 -29.90 -13.14
CA LYS A 324 5.98 -31.28 -12.67
C LYS A 324 6.72 -31.61 -11.37
N GLU A 325 6.00 -31.58 -10.26
CA GLU A 325 6.62 -31.80 -8.95
C GLU A 325 7.09 -33.24 -8.81
N LEU A 326 8.41 -33.41 -8.65
CA LEU A 326 8.98 -34.56 -7.99
C LEU A 326 8.57 -34.49 -6.51
N LYS A 327 7.44 -35.15 -6.21
CA LYS A 327 6.78 -35.16 -4.89
C LYS A 327 7.75 -35.30 -3.71
N GLN A 328 7.68 -34.36 -2.77
CA GLN A 328 7.94 -34.62 -1.35
C GLN A 328 6.82 -33.96 -0.53
N GLU A 329 6.25 -34.72 0.42
CA GLU A 329 5.03 -34.38 1.14
C GLU A 329 5.32 -33.80 2.54
N GLN A 330 4.38 -32.98 3.06
CA GLN A 330 4.10 -32.55 4.47
C GLN A 330 4.06 -31.00 4.62
N GLY A 331 3.09 -30.34 5.27
CA GLY A 331 1.75 -30.78 5.72
C GLY A 331 1.13 -29.95 6.89
N LYS A 332 -0.15 -29.52 6.75
CA LYS A 332 -1.10 -28.93 7.77
C LYS A 332 -0.87 -27.43 8.14
N ASN A 333 -1.84 -26.52 7.93
CA ASN A 333 -3.13 -26.23 8.62
C ASN A 333 -2.94 -25.67 10.06
N ILE A 334 -3.65 -24.63 10.58
CA ILE A 334 -5.12 -24.47 10.73
C ILE A 334 -5.58 -22.99 10.99
N SER A 335 -6.65 -22.55 10.29
CA SER A 335 -7.77 -21.58 10.56
C SER A 335 -7.68 -20.17 11.21
N GLN A 336 -8.52 -19.27 10.66
CA GLN A 336 -8.96 -17.90 11.07
C GLN A 336 -9.96 -17.92 12.28
N GLU A 337 -10.56 -16.83 12.80
CA GLU A 337 -11.48 -15.79 12.24
C GLU A 337 -12.00 -14.88 13.43
N PRO A 338 -12.97 -13.93 13.30
CA PRO A 338 -13.07 -12.60 12.63
C PRO A 338 -13.25 -11.42 13.66
N ALA A 339 -13.53 -10.13 13.36
CA ALA A 339 -13.26 -9.14 12.30
C ALA A 339 -14.01 -7.83 12.66
N MET A 340 -13.48 -6.65 12.26
CA MET A 340 -14.13 -5.32 12.04
C MET A 340 -13.07 -4.22 11.74
N GLY A 341 -13.39 -3.00 11.25
CA GLY A 341 -14.68 -2.50 10.75
C GLY A 341 -14.82 -1.02 10.33
N VAL A 342 -13.79 -0.15 10.35
CA VAL A 342 -13.92 1.31 10.02
C VAL A 342 -12.83 1.80 9.04
N MET A 343 -13.13 2.91 8.33
CA MET A 343 -12.43 3.52 7.18
C MET A 343 -11.09 4.19 7.55
N GLU A 344 -10.12 4.28 6.61
CA GLU A 344 -9.03 5.28 6.73
C GLU A 344 -8.22 5.63 5.46
N GLU A 345 -7.60 6.81 5.53
CA GLU A 345 -6.68 7.48 4.59
C GLU A 345 -5.20 7.02 4.73
N LYS A 346 -4.41 7.06 3.64
CA LYS A 346 -2.93 6.93 3.70
C LYS A 346 -2.22 8.28 3.49
N THR A 347 -1.37 8.64 4.44
CA THR A 347 -0.23 9.56 4.26
C THR A 347 1.06 8.73 4.18
N ALA A 348 2.03 9.13 3.37
CA ALA A 348 3.30 8.42 3.22
C ALA A 348 4.33 8.96 4.23
N TYR A 349 4.92 8.06 5.03
CA TYR A 349 6.06 8.40 5.89
C TYR A 349 7.37 8.19 5.13
N GLU A 350 7.99 9.28 4.65
CA GLU A 350 9.40 9.27 4.23
C GLU A 350 10.29 9.32 5.48
N THR A 351 11.01 8.24 5.77
CA THR A 351 12.05 8.23 6.82
C THR A 351 13.16 9.22 6.47
N LYS A 352 13.24 10.33 7.21
CA LYS A 352 14.42 11.19 7.24
C LYS A 352 15.10 11.10 8.59
N THR A 353 16.15 10.28 8.64
CA THR A 353 17.11 10.29 9.73
C THR A 353 17.84 11.65 9.74
N GLN A 354 17.44 12.54 10.65
CA GLN A 354 18.31 13.60 11.14
C GLN A 354 18.40 13.48 12.65
N GLU A 355 19.60 13.18 13.15
CA GLU A 355 19.91 13.29 14.57
C GLU A 355 19.85 14.77 14.99
N GLN A 356 18.68 15.22 15.41
CA GLN A 356 18.55 16.40 16.27
C GLN A 356 17.99 15.93 17.60
N VAL A 357 18.85 15.93 18.62
CA VAL A 357 18.46 15.69 20.01
C VAL A 357 17.63 16.90 20.47
N HIS A 358 16.31 16.79 20.31
CA HIS A 358 15.35 17.70 20.92
C HIS A 358 14.94 17.13 22.28
N GLU A 359 15.16 17.90 23.35
CA GLU A 359 14.62 17.56 24.67
C GLU A 359 13.07 17.59 24.61
N PRO A 360 12.37 16.59 25.19
CA PRO A 360 10.91 16.52 25.11
C PRO A 360 10.25 17.71 25.84
N ILE A 361 9.56 18.57 25.09
CA ILE A 361 8.89 19.75 25.63
C ILE A 361 7.49 19.35 26.10
N LYS A 362 7.32 19.14 27.42
CA LYS A 362 5.98 19.06 28.01
C LYS A 362 5.26 20.41 27.88
N HIS A 363 4.10 20.43 27.23
CA HIS A 363 3.25 21.62 27.15
C HIS A 363 2.67 21.94 28.53
N SER A 364 3.28 22.91 29.22
CA SER A 364 2.98 23.23 30.63
C SER A 364 1.70 24.06 30.82
N GLY A 365 0.54 23.45 30.55
CA GLY A 365 -0.79 24.05 30.79
C GLY A 365 -1.46 23.61 32.12
N ARG A 366 -1.19 22.39 32.60
CA ARG A 366 -1.90 21.80 33.77
C ARG A 366 -1.36 22.28 35.12
N SER A 367 -1.87 23.42 35.59
CA SER A 367 -1.87 23.77 37.03
C SER A 367 -3.14 23.25 37.71
N ARG A 368 -2.96 22.68 38.92
CA ARG A 368 -4.02 22.06 39.74
C ARG A 368 -5.09 23.02 40.25
#